data_AF-A0A2V8N944-F1
#
_entry.id   AF-A0A2V8N944-F1
#
_cell.length_a   1.000
_cell.length_b   1.000
_cell.length_c   1.000
_cell.angle_alpha   90.00
_cell.angle_beta   90.00
_cell.angle_gamma   90.00
#
_symmetry.space_group_name_H-M   'P 1'
#
loop_
_entity.id
_entity.type
_entity.pdbx_description
1 polymer ?
#
loop_
_entity_poly.entity_id
_entity_poly.type
_entity_poly.pdbx_seq_one_letter_code
_entity_poly.pdbx_strand_id
1 'polypeptide(L)'
;MDYTLSDIEVRVLGALIEKEITTPDYYPLSLNALVAACNQSSNRNPVTHFDESTVAGAADSLRERKLVHRVDRGESRVLKYRHVLYEAMNWSRPVIAVMCVLMLRGAQTVG
;
A
#
# COMPACT_ATOMS: atom_id res chain seq x y z
N MET A 1 -3.54 19.82 -0.22
CA MET A 1 -3.41 19.08 -1.48
C MET A 1 -4.57 18.11 -1.51
N ASP A 2 -5.37 18.11 -2.56
CA ASP A 2 -6.46 17.15 -2.72
C ASP A 2 -5.91 15.92 -3.44
N TYR A 3 -6.13 14.73 -2.88
CA TYR A 3 -5.66 13.47 -3.44
C TYR A 3 -6.86 12.65 -3.91
N THR A 4 -7.14 12.72 -5.21
CA THR A 4 -8.06 11.77 -5.83
C THR A 4 -7.26 10.55 -6.28
N LEU A 5 -7.37 9.45 -5.53
CA LEU A 5 -6.73 8.19 -5.84
C LEU A 5 -7.71 7.26 -6.57
N SER A 6 -7.22 6.47 -7.52
CA SER A 6 -7.99 5.37 -8.11
C SER A 6 -8.12 4.20 -7.13
N ASP A 7 -9.10 3.31 -7.34
CA ASP A 7 -9.29 2.13 -6.48
C ASP A 7 -8.05 1.22 -6.40
N ILE A 8 -7.27 1.16 -7.49
CA ILE A 8 -6.03 0.37 -7.56
C ILE A 8 -4.94 1.04 -6.72
N GLU A 9 -4.79 2.36 -6.82
CA GLU A 9 -3.85 3.13 -5.99
C GLU A 9 -4.20 3.01 -4.51
N VAL A 10 -5.49 3.13 -4.17
CA VAL A 10 -5.99 2.92 -2.80
C VAL A 10 -5.64 1.52 -2.30
N ARG A 11 -5.86 0.48 -3.13
CA ARG A 11 -5.50 -0.90 -2.78
C ARG A 11 -4.01 -1.06 -2.52
N VAL A 12 -3.16 -0.54 -3.41
CA VAL A 12 -1.70 -0.63 -3.29
C VAL A 12 -1.22 0.05 -2.01
N LEU A 13 -1.73 1.25 -1.73
CA LEU A 13 -1.35 2.01 -0.55
C LEU A 13 -1.81 1.31 0.74
N GLY A 14 -3.07 0.84 0.77
CA GLY A 14 -3.60 0.07 1.89
C GLY A 14 -2.80 -1.22 2.14
N ALA A 15 -2.40 -1.94 1.09
CA ALA A 15 -1.60 -3.16 1.22
C ALA A 15 -0.20 -2.86 1.80
N LEU A 16 0.44 -1.76 1.38
CA LEU A 16 1.73 -1.34 1.95
C LEU A 16 1.62 -1.01 3.44
N ILE A 17 0.57 -0.27 3.84
CA ILE A 17 0.33 0.07 5.26
C ILE A 17 0.10 -1.20 6.09
N GLU A 18 -0.78 -2.09 5.62
CA GLU A 18 -1.11 -3.33 6.32
C GLU A 18 0.16 -4.14 6.59
N LYS A 19 1.02 -4.30 5.57
CA LYS A 19 2.24 -5.11 5.69
C LYS A 19 3.35 -4.43 6.49
N GLU A 20 3.42 -3.11 6.51
CA GLU A 20 4.30 -2.38 7.43
C GLU A 20 3.94 -2.70 8.88
N ILE A 21 2.65 -2.66 9.21
CA ILE A 21 2.15 -2.83 10.58
C ILE A 21 2.15 -4.29 11.02
N THR A 22 1.69 -5.20 10.17
CA THR A 22 1.40 -6.60 10.55
C THR A 22 2.53 -7.58 10.24
N THR A 23 3.42 -7.22 9.31
CA THR A 23 4.51 -8.09 8.86
C THR A 23 5.81 -7.30 8.62
N PRO A 24 6.33 -6.58 9.64
CA PRO A 24 7.46 -5.66 9.48
C PRO A 24 8.74 -6.34 8.98
N ASP A 25 8.95 -7.62 9.32
CA ASP A 25 10.12 -8.40 8.89
C ASP A 25 10.23 -8.56 7.36
N TYR A 26 9.09 -8.50 6.67
CA TYR A 26 9.01 -8.63 5.21
C TYR A 26 8.91 -7.26 4.51
N TYR A 27 8.84 -6.16 5.26
CA TYR A 27 8.71 -4.82 4.74
C TYR A 27 10.09 -4.13 4.61
N PRO A 28 10.38 -3.36 3.53
CA PRO A 28 9.50 -3.01 2.41
C PRO A 28 9.26 -4.16 1.41
N LEU A 29 8.13 -4.10 0.70
CA LEU A 29 7.66 -5.19 -0.16
C LEU A 29 8.31 -5.16 -1.55
N SER A 30 8.66 -6.31 -2.11
CA SER A 30 8.94 -6.43 -3.56
C SER A 30 7.64 -6.29 -4.38
N LEU A 31 7.74 -6.08 -5.70
CA LEU A 31 6.55 -6.00 -6.56
C LEU A 31 5.67 -7.25 -6.45
N ASN A 32 6.27 -8.45 -6.51
CA ASN A 32 5.52 -9.70 -6.38
C ASN A 32 4.81 -9.81 -5.03
N ALA A 33 5.49 -9.48 -3.92
CA ALA A 33 4.87 -9.47 -2.59
C ALA A 33 3.72 -8.45 -2.49
N LEU A 34 3.87 -7.30 -3.15
CA LEU A 34 2.83 -6.27 -3.19
C LEU A 34 1.60 -6.73 -4.01
N VAL A 35 1.79 -7.40 -5.15
CA VAL A 35 0.71 -8.01 -5.94
C VAL A 35 -0.03 -9.05 -5.11
N ALA A 36 0.69 -9.95 -4.45
CA ALA A 36 0.11 -10.94 -3.56
C ALA A 36 -0.69 -10.28 -2.41
N ALA A 37 -0.19 -9.19 -1.84
CA ALA A 37 -0.88 -8.43 -0.81
C ALA A 37 -2.15 -7.74 -1.34
N CYS A 38 -2.14 -7.21 -2.57
CA CYS A 38 -3.31 -6.58 -3.18
C CYS A 38 -4.45 -7.58 -3.39
N ASN A 39 -4.11 -8.82 -3.78
CA ASN A 39 -5.04 -9.86 -4.21
C ASN A 39 -5.40 -10.88 -3.11
N GLN A 40 -5.13 -10.59 -1.83
CA GLN A 40 -5.52 -11.50 -0.74
C GLN A 40 -7.04 -11.73 -0.72
N SER A 41 -7.46 -12.96 -0.42
CA SER A 41 -8.88 -13.31 -0.30
C SER A 41 -9.49 -12.85 1.03
N SER A 42 -8.67 -12.63 2.06
CA SER A 42 -9.07 -12.12 3.36
C SER A 42 -8.74 -10.63 3.48
N ASN A 43 -9.52 -9.93 4.32
CA ASN A 43 -9.32 -8.50 4.60
C ASN A 43 -9.30 -7.60 3.35
N ARG A 44 -10.00 -8.01 2.28
CA ARG A 44 -10.19 -7.23 1.05
C ARG A 44 -11.67 -7.15 0.71
N ASN A 45 -12.13 -5.97 0.34
CA ASN A 45 -13.44 -5.78 -0.26
C ASN A 45 -13.36 -4.66 -1.31
N PRO A 46 -13.52 -4.97 -2.62
CA PRO A 46 -13.68 -6.31 -3.20
C PRO A 46 -12.38 -7.12 -3.18
N VAL A 47 -12.48 -8.45 -3.30
CA VAL A 47 -11.32 -9.29 -3.66
C VAL A 47 -10.93 -8.99 -5.11
N THR A 48 -9.63 -8.87 -5.38
CA THR A 48 -9.10 -8.46 -6.70
C THR A 48 -8.15 -9.49 -7.26
N HIS A 49 -7.90 -9.40 -8.57
CA HIS A 49 -6.93 -10.22 -9.30
C HIS A 49 -6.08 -9.32 -10.21
N PHE A 50 -5.40 -8.34 -9.64
CA PHE A 50 -4.52 -7.44 -10.40
C PHE A 50 -3.26 -8.17 -10.87
N ASP A 51 -2.83 -7.86 -12.09
CA ASP A 51 -1.53 -8.31 -12.61
C ASP A 51 -0.37 -7.41 -12.12
N GLU A 52 0.87 -7.84 -12.39
CA GLU A 52 2.07 -7.10 -11.99
C GLU A 52 2.14 -5.70 -12.62
N SER A 53 1.72 -5.57 -13.89
CA SER A 53 1.79 -4.30 -14.62
C SER A 53 0.86 -3.24 -14.02
N THR A 54 -0.33 -3.67 -13.60
CA THR A 54 -1.35 -2.86 -12.96
C THR A 54 -0.87 -2.34 -11.61
N VAL A 55 -0.29 -3.23 -10.79
CA VAL A 55 0.24 -2.85 -9.47
C VAL A 55 1.49 -1.99 -9.60
N ALA A 56 2.38 -2.27 -10.55
CA ALA A 56 3.56 -1.45 -10.80
C ALA A 56 3.18 -0.03 -11.25
N GLY A 57 2.25 0.11 -12.18
CA GLY A 57 1.76 1.41 -12.64
C GLY A 57 1.13 2.24 -11.51
N ALA A 58 0.32 1.60 -10.66
CA ALA A 58 -0.26 2.27 -9.49
C ALA A 58 0.79 2.68 -8.45
N ALA A 59 1.77 1.81 -8.17
CA ALA A 59 2.87 2.13 -7.26
C ALA A 59 3.72 3.29 -7.77
N ASP A 60 3.91 3.40 -9.09
CA ASP A 60 4.65 4.49 -9.72
C ASP A 60 3.89 5.81 -9.71
N SER A 61 2.58 5.79 -10.00
CA SER A 61 1.73 6.97 -9.85
C SER A 61 1.73 7.48 -8.39
N LEU A 62 1.63 6.57 -7.41
CA LEU A 62 1.74 6.93 -5.99
C LEU A 62 3.12 7.51 -5.62
N ARG A 63 4.19 7.02 -6.26
CA ARG A 63 5.55 7.56 -6.09
C ARG A 63 5.67 8.97 -6.63
N GLU A 64 5.11 9.25 -7.80
CA GLU A 64 5.06 10.61 -8.37
C GLU A 64 4.30 11.58 -7.46
N ARG A 65 3.24 11.09 -6.80
CA ARG A 65 2.47 11.82 -5.77
C ARG A 65 3.14 11.88 -4.40
N LYS A 66 4.34 11.30 -4.24
CA LYS A 66 5.12 11.26 -3.00
C LYS A 66 4.41 10.55 -1.83
N LEU A 67 3.56 9.57 -2.14
CA LEU A 67 2.88 8.73 -1.14
C LEU A 67 3.59 7.38 -0.92
N VAL A 68 4.38 6.95 -1.91
CA VAL A 68 5.18 5.72 -1.90
C VAL A 68 6.62 6.03 -2.31
N HIS A 69 7.58 5.33 -1.71
CA HIS A 69 8.98 5.37 -2.11
C HIS A 69 9.46 4.00 -2.55
N ARG A 70 10.32 4.01 -3.57
CA ARG A 70 11.15 2.87 -3.93
C ARG A 70 12.37 2.83 -3.01
N VAL A 71 12.66 1.66 -2.44
CA VAL A 71 13.83 1.41 -1.59
C VAL A 71 14.77 0.52 -2.38
N ASP A 72 15.95 1.06 -2.67
CA ASP A 72 17.08 0.31 -3.20
C ASP A 72 18.00 0.00 -2.01
N ARG A 73 18.05 -1.27 -1.60
CA ARG A 73 19.06 -1.71 -0.64
C ARG A 73 20.20 -2.26 -1.48
N GLY A 74 21.27 -1.49 -1.66
CA GLY A 74 22.32 -1.70 -2.68
C GLY A 74 22.98 -3.08 -2.80
N GLU A 75 22.70 -4.04 -1.91
CA GLU A 75 23.10 -5.44 -2.05
C GLU A 75 22.06 -6.32 -2.77
N SER A 76 20.78 -5.93 -2.74
CA SER A 76 19.68 -6.64 -3.39
C SER A 76 19.19 -5.86 -4.60
N ARG A 77 19.33 -6.44 -5.80
CA ARG A 77 18.83 -5.88 -7.06
C ARG A 77 17.29 -5.78 -7.14
N VAL A 78 16.58 -6.30 -6.14
CA VAL A 78 15.11 -6.33 -6.15
C VAL A 78 14.58 -5.01 -5.59
N LEU A 79 13.95 -4.24 -6.47
CA LEU A 79 13.24 -3.02 -6.11
C LEU A 79 12.15 -3.31 -5.08
N LYS A 80 12.14 -2.54 -3.99
CA LYS A 80 11.13 -2.64 -2.93
C LYS A 80 10.32 -1.35 -2.80
N TYR A 81 9.11 -1.42 -2.26
CA TYR A 81 8.17 -0.32 -2.11
C TYR A 81 7.80 -0.12 -0.64
N ARG A 82 7.75 1.15 -0.21
CA ARG A 82 7.29 1.56 1.12
C ARG A 82 6.31 2.74 1.01
N HIS A 83 5.26 2.79 1.82
CA HIS A 83 4.48 4.01 2.00
C HIS A 83 5.25 5.02 2.86
N VAL A 84 4.91 6.31 2.73
CA VAL A 84 5.49 7.42 3.53
C VAL A 84 4.42 8.33 4.12
N LEU A 85 3.25 7.76 4.43
CA LEU A 85 2.09 8.53 4.91
C LEU A 85 2.29 9.18 6.27
N TYR A 86 3.18 8.64 7.12
CA TYR A 86 3.54 9.29 8.38
C TYR A 86 4.12 10.69 8.10
N GLU A 87 5.02 10.79 7.12
CA GLU A 87 5.70 12.02 6.76
C GLU A 87 4.88 12.88 5.78
N ALA A 88 4.30 12.27 4.75
CA ALA A 88 3.58 12.97 3.69
C ALA A 88 2.28 13.62 4.17
N MET A 89 1.61 13.01 5.16
CA MET A 89 0.32 13.49 5.67
C MET A 89 0.37 13.96 7.12
N ASN A 90 1.53 13.81 7.79
CA ASN A 90 1.69 14.06 9.22
C ASN A 90 0.67 13.26 10.07
N TRP A 91 0.39 12.02 9.67
CA TRP A 91 -0.57 11.14 10.33
C TRP A 91 0.09 10.30 11.42
N SER A 92 -0.63 10.10 12.52
CA SER A 92 -0.22 9.19 13.59
C SER A 92 -0.54 7.73 13.25
N ARG A 93 0.11 6.79 13.94
CA ARG A 93 -0.13 5.34 13.76
C ARG A 93 -1.60 4.93 13.92
N PRO A 94 -2.37 5.43 14.91
CA PRO A 94 -3.80 5.13 15.00
C PRO A 94 -4.61 5.59 13.77
N VAL A 95 -4.31 6.78 13.24
CA VAL A 95 -4.98 7.29 12.03
C VAL A 95 -4.66 6.39 10.84
N ILE A 96 -3.39 6.05 10.64
CA ILE A 96 -2.95 5.17 9.55
C ILE A 96 -3.59 3.78 9.66
N ALA A 97 -3.73 3.23 10.87
CA ALA A 97 -4.39 1.94 11.08
C ALA A 97 -5.87 1.96 10.65
N VAL A 98 -6.62 3.02 11.01
CA VAL A 98 -8.01 3.18 10.58
C VAL A 98 -8.09 3.36 9.06
N MET A 99 -7.23 4.21 8.50
CA MET A 99 -7.19 4.43 7.05
C MET A 99 -6.85 3.14 6.29
N CYS A 100 -5.94 2.31 6.80
CA CYS A 100 -5.62 1.00 6.24
C CYS A 100 -6.88 0.14 6.08
N VAL A 101 -7.70 0.05 7.11
CA VAL A 101 -8.94 -0.74 7.09
C VAL A 101 -9.91 -0.19 6.06
N LEU A 102 -10.13 1.13 6.06
CA LEU A 102 -11.06 1.78 5.13
C LEU A 102 -10.61 1.66 3.67
N MET A 103 -9.30 1.76 3.40
CA MET A 103 -8.72 1.59 2.06
C MET A 103 -8.87 0.15 1.56
N LEU A 104 -8.74 -0.85 2.43
CA LEU A 104 -8.76 -2.25 2.04
C LEU A 104 -10.17 -2.86 1.98
N ARG A 105 -11.11 -2.32 2.77
CA ARG A 105 -12.43 -2.91 2.99
C ARG A 105 -13.60 -1.96 2.70
N GLY A 106 -13.34 -0.71 2.29
CA GLY A 106 -14.36 0.30 2.04
C GLY A 106 -14.97 0.86 3.33
N ALA A 107 -16.18 1.38 3.25
CA ALA A 107 -16.90 1.91 4.42
C ALA A 107 -17.09 0.83 5.49
N GLN A 108 -16.76 1.15 6.75
CA GLN A 108 -16.89 0.25 7.90
C GLN A 108 -17.59 0.96 9.06
N THR A 109 -18.17 0.18 9.96
CA THR A 109 -18.62 0.62 11.28
C THR A 109 -17.45 0.68 12.27
N VAL A 110 -17.66 1.31 13.42
CA VAL A 110 -16.63 1.40 14.49
C VAL A 110 -16.39 0.05 15.20
N GLY A 111 -17.35 -0.88 15.11
CA GLY A 111 -17.31 -2.21 15.74
C GLY A 111 -16.99 -3.33 14.76
#